data_AF-A0A5D2DNT8-F1
#
_entry.id   AF-A0A5D2DNT8-F1
#
_cell.length_a   1.000
_cell.length_b   1.000
_cell.length_c   1.000
_cell.angle_alpha   90.00
_cell.angle_beta   90.00
_cell.angle_gamma   90.00
#
_symmetry.space_group_name_H-M   'P 1'
#
loop_
_entity.id
_entity.type
_entity.pdbx_description
1 polymer ?
#
loop_
_entity_poly.entity_id
_entity_poly.type
_entity_poly.pdbx_seq_one_letter_code
_entity_poly.pdbx_strand_id
1 'polypeptide(L)'
;MQQRLSASGRPSGTDGYDFSYRMVVDSRYQKVARTKSILRSFFLVQAITLLLGLVLLIFQSASEGLASRVLEISTTACGIISLKIGELGRKRSRVNMLRFFMVASSIAVSLLMFCAIRKCSGFMAAKSPSFWETILELPEVALAVVGLVFHLFIIGYTVHLIANMSVPKRAS
;
A
#
# COMPACT_ATOMS: atom_id res chain seq x y z
N MET A 1 58.55 11.21 5.19
CA MET A 1 57.10 11.04 4.92
C MET A 1 56.52 10.09 5.97
N GLN A 2 55.78 10.62 6.93
CA GLN A 2 55.16 9.84 8.01
C GLN A 2 53.84 9.23 7.49
N GLN A 3 53.81 7.90 7.33
CA GLN A 3 52.59 7.17 7.01
C GLN A 3 51.59 7.34 8.15
N ARG A 4 50.39 7.85 7.83
CA ARG A 4 49.26 7.89 8.76
C ARG A 4 48.81 6.46 9.05
N LEU A 5 48.82 6.10 10.34
CA LEU A 5 48.26 4.87 10.87
C LEU A 5 46.82 4.68 10.36
N SER A 6 46.61 3.57 9.67
CA SER A 6 45.32 3.13 9.18
C SER A 6 44.36 2.96 10.36
N ALA A 7 43.36 3.85 10.44
CA ALA A 7 42.26 3.72 11.38
C ALA A 7 41.60 2.33 11.24
N SER A 8 41.33 1.69 12.37
CA SER A 8 40.74 0.36 12.52
C SER A 8 39.32 0.28 11.93
N GLY A 9 39.20 0.18 10.60
CA GLY A 9 37.89 0.14 9.95
C GLY A 9 37.85 -0.33 8.50
N ARG A 10 39.01 -0.50 7.83
CA ARG A 10 39.03 -1.05 6.47
C ARG A 10 39.83 -2.35 6.45
N PRO A 11 39.17 -3.52 6.33
CA PRO A 11 39.87 -4.77 6.08
C PRO A 11 40.48 -4.68 4.68
N SER A 12 41.81 -4.62 4.60
CA SER A 12 42.54 -4.78 3.34
C SER A 12 42.65 -6.27 3.02
N GLY A 13 41.63 -6.80 2.35
CA GLY A 13 41.65 -8.14 1.78
C GLY A 13 41.61 -8.05 0.27
N THR A 14 42.68 -8.49 -0.38
CA THR A 14 42.67 -8.97 -1.76
C THR A 14 41.55 -10.00 -1.92
N ASP A 15 40.72 -9.78 -2.94
CA ASP A 15 39.66 -10.61 -3.54
C ASP A 15 38.57 -11.31 -2.68
N GLY A 16 38.88 -12.06 -1.62
CA GLY A 16 37.91 -12.98 -0.98
C GLY A 16 36.90 -12.34 0.00
N TYR A 17 37.35 -11.41 0.85
CA TYR A 17 36.48 -10.77 1.85
C TYR A 17 35.58 -9.68 1.23
N ASP A 18 36.07 -8.93 0.24
CA ASP A 18 35.27 -7.94 -0.48
C ASP A 18 34.21 -8.62 -1.35
N PHE A 19 34.54 -9.76 -1.97
CA PHE A 19 33.57 -10.57 -2.71
C PHE A 19 32.42 -11.07 -1.83
N SER A 20 32.74 -11.62 -0.66
CA SER A 20 31.71 -12.08 0.30
C SER A 20 30.82 -10.93 0.79
N TYR A 21 31.39 -9.74 1.04
CA TYR A 21 30.63 -8.55 1.41
C TYR A 21 29.72 -8.08 0.27
N ARG A 22 30.25 -7.98 -0.94
CA ARG A 22 29.49 -7.59 -2.15
C ARG A 22 28.37 -8.56 -2.45
N MET A 23 28.57 -9.88 -2.32
CA MET A 23 27.51 -10.86 -2.53
C MET A 23 26.32 -10.68 -1.56
N VAL A 24 26.59 -10.42 -0.28
CA VAL A 24 25.52 -10.19 0.72
C VAL A 24 24.81 -8.85 0.49
N VAL A 25 25.56 -7.84 0.06
CA VAL A 25 25.04 -6.49 -0.17
C VAL A 25 24.24 -6.40 -1.48
N ASP A 26 24.76 -6.95 -2.57
CA ASP A 26 24.13 -6.95 -3.90
C ASP A 26 22.85 -7.78 -3.90
N SER A 27 22.85 -8.95 -3.25
CA SER A 27 21.63 -9.77 -3.11
C SER A 27 20.52 -9.03 -2.34
N ARG A 28 20.88 -8.19 -1.35
CA ARG A 28 19.91 -7.33 -0.64
C ARG A 28 19.40 -6.21 -1.52
N TYR A 29 20.28 -5.49 -2.24
CA TYR A 29 19.86 -4.44 -3.15
C TYR A 29 18.94 -4.98 -4.24
N GLN A 30 19.22 -6.16 -4.77
CA GLN A 30 18.37 -6.85 -5.74
C GLN A 30 17.00 -7.20 -5.15
N LYS A 31 16.94 -7.73 -3.92
CA LYS A 31 15.67 -8.00 -3.22
C LYS A 31 14.84 -6.73 -3.01
N VAL A 32 15.47 -5.64 -2.59
CA VAL A 32 14.81 -4.33 -2.41
C VAL A 32 14.29 -3.80 -3.74
N ALA A 33 15.09 -3.85 -4.81
CA ALA A 33 14.68 -3.41 -6.14
C ALA A 33 13.50 -4.23 -6.69
N ARG A 34 13.56 -5.55 -6.56
CA ARG A 34 12.48 -6.47 -6.96
C ARG A 34 11.19 -6.17 -6.20
N THR A 35 11.29 -6.04 -4.87
CA THR A 35 10.13 -5.73 -4.01
C THR A 35 9.53 -4.37 -4.36
N LYS A 36 10.35 -3.35 -4.62
CA LYS A 36 9.87 -2.03 -5.08
C LYS A 36 9.14 -2.09 -6.41
N SER A 37 9.58 -2.96 -7.33
CA SER A 37 8.93 -3.10 -8.63
C SER A 37 7.57 -3.77 -8.48
N ILE A 38 7.50 -4.88 -7.73
CA ILE A 38 6.24 -5.57 -7.40
C ILE A 38 5.26 -4.62 -6.69
N LEU A 39 5.74 -3.88 -5.68
CA LEU A 39 4.93 -2.95 -4.92
C LEU A 39 4.42 -1.78 -5.80
N ARG A 40 5.18 -1.36 -6.82
CA ARG A 40 4.71 -0.35 -7.79
C ARG A 40 3.49 -0.85 -8.57
N SER A 41 3.52 -2.10 -9.02
CA SER A 41 2.40 -2.70 -9.74
C SER A 41 1.16 -2.77 -8.86
N PHE A 42 1.30 -3.20 -7.61
CA PHE A 42 0.18 -3.22 -6.67
C PHE A 42 -0.35 -1.81 -6.34
N PHE A 43 0.53 -0.81 -6.15
CA PHE A 43 0.09 0.57 -5.99
C PHE A 43 -0.71 1.08 -7.20
N LEU A 44 -0.31 0.70 -8.41
CA LEU A 44 -1.01 1.11 -9.63
C LEU A 44 -2.40 0.45 -9.71
N VAL A 45 -2.50 -0.85 -9.44
CA VAL A 45 -3.79 -1.55 -9.42
C VAL A 45 -4.72 -0.95 -8.36
N GLN A 46 -4.22 -0.75 -7.13
CA GLN A 46 -5.00 -0.13 -6.05
C GLN A 46 -5.47 1.29 -6.40
N ALA A 47 -4.62 2.06 -7.09
CA ALA A 47 -4.99 3.40 -7.54
C ALA A 47 -6.15 3.35 -8.54
N ILE A 48 -6.11 2.41 -9.49
CA ILE A 48 -7.19 2.22 -10.46
C ILE A 48 -8.48 1.79 -9.75
N THR A 49 -8.39 0.84 -8.82
CA THR A 49 -9.56 0.38 -8.04
C THR A 49 -10.20 1.52 -7.25
N LEU A 50 -9.40 2.35 -6.56
CA LEU A 50 -9.90 3.51 -5.80
C LEU A 50 -10.48 4.59 -6.72
N LEU A 51 -9.88 4.84 -7.89
CA LEU A 51 -10.41 5.79 -8.87
C LEU A 51 -11.75 5.32 -9.44
N LEU A 52 -11.85 4.04 -9.81
CA LEU A 52 -13.09 3.46 -10.31
C LEU A 52 -14.19 3.50 -9.25
N GLY A 53 -13.86 3.13 -8.01
CA GLY A 53 -14.76 3.26 -6.86
C GLY A 53 -15.22 4.70 -6.65
N LEU A 54 -14.31 5.68 -6.72
CA LEU A 54 -14.65 7.10 -6.59
C LEU A 54 -15.61 7.57 -7.69
N VAL A 55 -15.39 7.15 -8.93
CA VAL A 55 -16.27 7.50 -10.06
C VAL A 55 -17.68 6.93 -9.85
N LEU A 56 -17.78 5.68 -9.41
CA LEU A 56 -19.08 5.06 -9.08
C LEU A 56 -19.79 5.80 -7.94
N LEU A 57 -19.07 6.15 -6.87
CA LEU A 57 -19.62 6.91 -5.75
C LEU A 57 -20.16 8.27 -6.18
N ILE A 58 -19.42 8.99 -7.04
CA ILE A 58 -19.86 10.29 -7.56
C ILE A 58 -21.10 10.11 -8.45
N PHE A 59 -21.11 9.11 -9.34
CA PHE A 59 -22.24 8.81 -10.20
C PHE A 59 -23.51 8.51 -9.40
N GLN A 60 -23.43 7.66 -8.38
CA GLN A 60 -24.56 7.34 -7.50
C GLN A 60 -24.95 8.50 -6.57
N SER A 61 -24.01 9.35 -6.18
CA SER A 61 -24.32 10.55 -5.40
C SER A 61 -25.16 11.58 -6.16
N ALA A 62 -25.14 11.53 -7.50
CA ALA A 62 -25.98 12.41 -8.33
C ALA A 62 -27.47 12.04 -8.22
N SER A 63 -27.80 10.76 -7.96
CA SER A 63 -29.18 10.31 -7.80
C SER A 63 -29.70 10.38 -6.36
N GLU A 64 -28.85 10.09 -5.37
CA GLU A 64 -29.25 10.02 -3.95
C GLU A 64 -28.92 11.28 -3.13
N GLY A 65 -28.22 12.23 -3.75
CA GLY A 65 -27.71 13.45 -3.10
C GLY A 65 -26.35 13.25 -2.44
N LEU A 66 -25.52 14.30 -2.45
CA LEU A 66 -24.13 14.24 -1.98
C LEU A 66 -24.00 13.84 -0.50
N ALA A 67 -24.93 14.32 0.35
CA ALA A 67 -24.88 14.18 1.80
C ALA A 67 -24.85 12.71 2.28
N SER A 68 -25.52 11.80 1.57
CA SER A 68 -25.58 10.38 1.93
C SER A 68 -24.23 9.68 1.75
N ARG A 69 -23.37 10.19 0.86
CA ARG A 69 -22.11 9.53 0.45
C ARG A 69 -20.84 10.33 0.78
N VAL A 70 -20.96 11.46 1.50
CA VAL A 70 -19.80 12.29 1.92
C VAL A 70 -18.73 11.47 2.64
N LEU A 71 -19.13 10.56 3.53
CA LEU A 71 -18.19 9.73 4.28
C LEU A 71 -17.37 8.82 3.36
N GLU A 72 -18.00 8.18 2.38
CA GLU A 72 -17.34 7.26 1.45
C GLU A 72 -16.44 8.01 0.47
N ILE A 73 -16.90 9.16 -0.03
CA ILE A 73 -16.13 10.03 -0.92
C ILE A 73 -14.88 10.56 -0.19
N SER A 74 -15.05 11.10 1.03
CA SER A 74 -13.94 11.63 1.82
C SER A 74 -12.95 10.54 2.23
N THR A 75 -13.45 9.36 2.63
CA THR A 75 -12.60 8.19 2.95
C THR A 75 -11.82 7.72 1.72
N THR A 76 -12.47 7.66 0.55
CA THR A 76 -11.81 7.29 -0.71
C THR A 76 -10.74 8.31 -1.11
N ALA A 77 -11.02 9.60 -0.96
CA ALA A 77 -10.05 10.67 -1.20
C ALA A 77 -8.84 10.57 -0.25
N CYS A 78 -9.08 10.35 1.05
CA CYS A 78 -8.03 10.08 2.04
C CYS A 78 -7.20 8.82 1.67
N GLY A 79 -7.86 7.78 1.17
CA GLY A 79 -7.21 6.57 0.65
C GLY A 79 -6.27 6.86 -0.52
N ILE A 80 -6.72 7.67 -1.50
CA ILE A 80 -5.90 8.10 -2.65
C ILE A 80 -4.69 8.92 -2.19
N ILE A 81 -4.86 9.87 -1.28
CA ILE A 81 -3.77 10.68 -0.73
C ILE A 81 -2.75 9.78 -0.01
N SER A 82 -3.24 8.86 0.82
CA SER A 82 -2.40 7.88 1.52
C SER A 82 -1.58 7.05 0.53
N LEU A 83 -2.20 6.59 -0.55
CA LEU A 83 -1.54 5.82 -1.62
C LEU A 83 -0.41 6.62 -2.29
N LYS A 84 -0.62 7.92 -2.54
CA LYS A 84 0.43 8.81 -3.08
C LYS A 84 1.60 8.96 -2.12
N ILE A 85 1.33 9.07 -0.82
CA ILE A 85 2.38 9.09 0.22
C ILE A 85 3.16 7.77 0.22
N GLY A 86 2.47 6.63 0.09
CA GLY A 86 3.08 5.30 -0.02
C GLY A 86 4.00 5.17 -1.23
N GLU A 87 3.52 5.59 -2.41
CA GLU A 87 4.31 5.58 -3.64
C GLU A 87 5.55 6.49 -3.55
N LEU A 88 5.42 7.66 -2.93
CA LEU A 88 6.54 8.56 -2.66
C LEU A 88 7.54 7.94 -1.68
N GLY A 89 7.04 7.30 -0.61
CA GLY A 89 7.85 6.56 0.36
C GLY A 89 8.63 5.42 -0.28
N ARG A 90 8.00 4.66 -1.19
CA ARG A 90 8.62 3.59 -1.97
C ARG A 90 9.73 4.11 -2.88
N LYS A 91 9.46 5.18 -3.66
CA LYS A 91 10.44 5.81 -4.56
C LYS A 91 11.65 6.34 -3.80
N ARG A 92 11.42 7.07 -2.70
CA ARG A 92 12.47 7.70 -1.90
C ARG A 92 13.08 6.80 -0.83
N SER A 93 12.65 5.54 -0.72
CA SER A 93 13.07 4.59 0.32
C SER A 93 12.93 5.14 1.75
N ARG A 94 11.87 5.91 2.01
CA ARG A 94 11.63 6.55 3.31
C ARG A 94 10.70 5.68 4.16
N VAL A 95 11.27 4.98 5.14
CA VAL A 95 10.55 4.05 6.02
C VAL A 95 9.39 4.72 6.76
N ASN A 96 9.57 5.95 7.25
CA ASN A 96 8.51 6.66 7.99
C ASN A 96 7.29 6.97 7.11
N MET A 97 7.51 7.30 5.82
CA MET A 97 6.40 7.54 4.88
C MET A 97 5.65 6.25 4.58
N LEU A 98 6.37 5.12 4.44
CA LEU A 98 5.76 3.81 4.26
C LEU A 98 4.95 3.38 5.49
N ARG A 99 5.44 3.63 6.71
CA ARG A 99 4.68 3.38 7.96
C ARG A 99 3.42 4.23 8.05
N PHE A 100 3.53 5.52 7.77
CA PHE A 100 2.37 6.42 7.75
C PHE A 100 1.33 5.94 6.73
N PHE A 101 1.78 5.61 5.51
CA PHE A 101 0.94 5.02 4.49
C PHE A 101 0.21 3.79 5.00
N MET A 102 0.91 2.81 5.58
CA MET A 102 0.29 1.57 6.07
C MET A 102 -0.85 1.84 7.07
N VAL A 103 -0.63 2.76 8.02
CA VAL A 103 -1.65 3.12 9.02
C VAL A 103 -2.84 3.83 8.37
N ALA A 104 -2.57 4.93 7.65
CA ALA A 104 -3.63 5.75 7.07
C ALA A 104 -4.48 5.00 6.04
N SER A 105 -3.84 4.21 5.18
CA SER A 105 -4.54 3.39 4.18
C SER A 105 -5.32 2.24 4.81
N SER A 106 -4.83 1.62 5.89
CA SER A 106 -5.60 0.57 6.59
C SER A 106 -6.84 1.13 7.27
N ILE A 107 -6.76 2.32 7.85
CA ILE A 107 -7.95 3.01 8.39
C ILE A 107 -8.97 3.27 7.27
N ALA A 108 -8.51 3.81 6.13
CA ALA A 108 -9.37 4.10 4.99
C ALA A 108 -10.05 2.83 4.44
N VAL A 109 -9.29 1.75 4.23
CA VAL A 109 -9.84 0.46 3.74
C VAL A 109 -10.83 -0.14 4.74
N SER A 110 -10.55 -0.09 6.04
CA SER A 110 -11.49 -0.57 7.07
C SER A 110 -12.81 0.22 7.05
N LEU A 111 -12.76 1.54 6.90
CA LEU A 111 -13.96 2.38 6.78
C LEU A 111 -14.75 2.07 5.50
N LEU A 112 -14.08 1.91 4.35
CA LEU A 112 -14.74 1.53 3.10
C LEU A 112 -15.38 0.13 3.19
N MET A 113 -14.69 -0.83 3.82
CA MET A 113 -15.24 -2.16 4.08
C MET A 113 -16.45 -2.10 5.02
N PHE A 114 -16.41 -1.28 6.07
CA PHE A 114 -17.56 -1.07 6.95
C PHE A 114 -18.78 -0.52 6.17
N CYS A 115 -18.57 0.48 5.30
CA CYS A 115 -19.62 1.00 4.43
C CYS A 115 -20.17 -0.07 3.48
N ALA A 116 -19.30 -0.87 2.85
CA ALA A 116 -19.69 -1.95 1.95
C ALA A 116 -20.50 -3.04 2.66
N ILE A 117 -20.09 -3.45 3.87
CA ILE A 117 -20.82 -4.42 4.70
C ILE A 117 -22.19 -3.85 5.08
N ARG A 118 -22.27 -2.58 5.49
CA ARG A 118 -23.55 -1.94 5.85
C ARG A 118 -24.53 -1.94 4.68
N LYS A 119 -24.05 -1.64 3.46
CA LYS A 119 -24.85 -1.71 2.23
C LYS A 119 -25.31 -3.14 1.95
N CYS A 120 -24.39 -4.12 1.97
CA CYS A 120 -24.70 -5.53 1.74
C CYS A 120 -25.74 -6.08 2.73
N SER A 121 -25.61 -5.75 4.02
CA SER A 121 -26.59 -6.15 5.04
C SER A 121 -27.96 -5.48 4.83
N GLY A 122 -27.98 -4.20 4.46
CA GLY A 122 -29.23 -3.50 4.10
C GLY A 122 -29.92 -4.13 2.89
N PHE A 123 -29.14 -4.47 1.87
CA PHE A 123 -29.61 -5.17 0.68
C PHE A 123 -30.20 -6.55 0.99
N MET A 124 -29.51 -7.38 1.80
CA MET A 124 -30.04 -8.68 2.22
C MET A 124 -31.30 -8.58 3.10
N ALA A 125 -31.47 -7.48 3.84
CA ALA A 125 -32.66 -7.25 4.65
C ALA A 125 -33.87 -6.76 3.83
N ALA A 126 -33.65 -6.28 2.60
CA ALA A 126 -34.72 -5.85 1.72
C ALA A 126 -35.52 -7.07 1.22
N LYS A 127 -36.84 -7.06 1.46
CA LYS A 127 -37.74 -8.18 1.17
C LYS A 127 -37.89 -8.48 -0.34
N SER A 128 -37.53 -7.53 -1.20
CA SER A 128 -37.45 -7.65 -2.66
C SER A 128 -36.66 -6.46 -3.24
N PRO A 129 -35.32 -6.52 -3.34
CA PRO A 129 -34.56 -5.45 -3.96
C PRO A 129 -34.93 -5.33 -5.44
N SER A 130 -34.98 -4.11 -5.96
CA SER A 130 -35.19 -3.91 -7.38
C SER A 130 -33.98 -4.38 -8.18
N PHE A 131 -34.22 -4.80 -9.43
CA PHE A 131 -33.16 -5.21 -10.35
C PHE A 131 -32.09 -4.11 -10.52
N TRP A 132 -32.53 -2.85 -10.56
CA TRP A 132 -31.66 -1.69 -10.72
C TRP A 132 -30.77 -1.43 -9.49
N GLU A 133 -31.31 -1.56 -8.28
CA GLU A 133 -30.51 -1.47 -7.04
C GLU A 133 -29.44 -2.54 -6.99
N THR A 134 -29.79 -3.78 -7.38
CA THR A 134 -28.83 -4.90 -7.40
C THR A 134 -27.67 -4.65 -8.36
N ILE A 135 -27.95 -4.14 -9.57
CA ILE A 135 -26.92 -3.83 -10.57
C ILE A 135 -25.99 -2.70 -10.13
N LEU A 136 -26.49 -1.73 -9.36
CA LEU A 136 -25.72 -0.58 -8.92
C LEU A 136 -24.88 -0.87 -7.67
N GLU A 137 -25.37 -1.69 -6.74
CA GLU A 137 -24.68 -1.95 -5.47
C GLU A 137 -23.61 -3.06 -5.56
N LEU A 138 -23.83 -4.10 -6.37
CA LEU A 138 -22.89 -5.22 -6.51
C LEU A 138 -21.46 -4.79 -6.91
N PRO A 139 -21.28 -3.90 -7.91
CA PRO A 139 -19.97 -3.45 -8.34
C PRO A 139 -19.18 -2.75 -7.23
N GLU A 140 -19.84 -1.95 -6.38
CA GLU A 140 -19.19 -1.25 -5.27
C GLU A 140 -18.67 -2.24 -4.23
N VAL A 141 -19.49 -3.22 -3.84
CA VAL A 141 -19.09 -4.28 -2.89
C VAL A 141 -17.96 -5.13 -3.48
N ALA A 142 -18.06 -5.52 -4.74
CA ALA A 142 -17.01 -6.28 -5.43
C ALA A 142 -15.69 -5.50 -5.48
N LEU A 143 -15.72 -4.21 -5.81
CA LEU A 143 -14.53 -3.36 -5.82
C LEU A 143 -13.94 -3.18 -4.42
N ALA A 144 -14.76 -3.06 -3.38
CA ALA A 144 -14.28 -2.97 -2.00
C ALA A 144 -13.53 -4.26 -1.59
N VAL A 145 -14.07 -5.43 -1.94
CA VAL A 145 -13.42 -6.73 -1.66
C VAL A 145 -12.12 -6.89 -2.45
N VAL A 146 -12.13 -6.58 -3.76
CA VAL A 146 -10.92 -6.62 -4.60
C VAL A 146 -9.86 -5.66 -4.04
N GLY A 147 -10.27 -4.44 -3.68
CA GLY A 147 -9.41 -3.44 -3.06
C GLY A 147 -8.82 -3.89 -1.72
N LEU A 148 -9.59 -4.60 -0.90
CA LEU A 148 -9.11 -5.18 0.36
C LEU A 148 -8.02 -6.24 0.11
N VAL A 149 -8.25 -7.17 -0.82
CA VAL A 149 -7.29 -8.24 -1.15
C VAL A 149 -5.96 -7.65 -1.60
N PHE A 150 -5.98 -6.70 -2.53
CA PHE A 150 -4.78 -6.02 -2.98
C PHE A 150 -4.11 -5.23 -1.85
N HIS A 151 -4.90 -4.60 -0.97
CA HIS A 151 -4.37 -3.87 0.17
C HIS A 151 -3.58 -4.79 1.13
N LEU A 152 -4.06 -5.99 1.41
CA LEU A 152 -3.34 -6.98 2.24
C LEU A 152 -1.97 -7.33 1.65
N PHE A 153 -1.90 -7.56 0.33
CA PHE A 153 -0.64 -7.79 -0.36
C PHE A 153 0.28 -6.56 -0.27
N ILE A 154 -0.25 -5.36 -0.46
CA ILE A 154 0.52 -4.11 -0.37
C ILE A 154 1.14 -3.96 1.03
N ILE A 155 0.37 -4.21 2.09
CA ILE A 155 0.89 -4.16 3.46
C ILE A 155 2.00 -5.20 3.66
N GLY A 156 1.77 -6.45 3.26
CA GLY A 156 2.77 -7.53 3.36
C GLY A 156 4.09 -7.20 2.65
N TYR A 157 4.01 -6.74 1.40
CA TYR A 157 5.19 -6.33 0.64
C TYR A 157 5.83 -5.05 1.19
N THR A 158 5.07 -4.14 1.79
CA THR A 158 5.61 -2.93 2.43
C THR A 158 6.40 -3.29 3.69
N VAL A 159 5.90 -4.20 4.52
CA VAL A 159 6.62 -4.73 5.68
C VAL A 159 7.90 -5.43 5.22
N HIS A 160 7.82 -6.29 4.20
CA HIS A 160 8.98 -6.96 3.62
C HIS A 160 10.02 -5.95 3.10
N LEU A 161 9.56 -4.89 2.42
CA LEU A 161 10.43 -3.83 1.91
C LEU A 161 11.14 -3.09 3.04
N ILE A 162 10.42 -2.70 4.09
CA ILE A 162 10.97 -2.00 5.26
C ILE A 162 12.03 -2.85 5.95
N ALA A 163 11.76 -4.15 6.17
CA ALA A 163 12.69 -5.06 6.83
C ALA A 163 14.02 -5.19 6.06
N ASN A 164 13.95 -5.23 4.72
CA ASN A 164 15.14 -5.31 3.88
C ASN A 164 15.85 -3.94 3.71
N MET A 165 15.16 -2.83 3.95
CA MET A 165 15.77 -1.49 3.99
C MET A 165 16.50 -1.20 5.29
N SER A 166 16.07 -1.78 6.42
CA SER A 166 16.74 -1.60 7.71
C SER A 166 18.09 -2.33 7.77
N VAL A 167 19.11 -1.64 8.28
CA VAL A 167 20.41 -2.26 8.60
C VAL A 167 20.19 -3.23 9.77
N PRO A 168 20.68 -4.48 9.73
CA PRO A 168 20.58 -5.38 10.87
C PRO A 168 21.32 -4.73 12.04
N LYS A 169 20.64 -4.55 13.19
CA LYS A 169 21.37 -4.21 14.40
C LYS A 169 22.39 -5.33 14.62
N ARG A 170 23.68 -5.01 14.65
CA ARG A 170 24.68 -5.97 15.11
C ARG A 170 24.26 -6.38 16.51
N ALA A 171 24.16 -7.69 16.75
CA ALA A 171 24.10 -8.21 18.10
C ALA A 171 25.36 -7.69 18.81
N SER A 172 25.15 -6.79 19.76
CA SER A 172 26.18 -6.30 20.68
C SER A 172 26.56 -7.39 21.65
#